data_AF-A0A2H5MWB2-F1
#
_entry.id   AF-A0A2H5MWB2-F1
#
_cell.length_a   1.000
_cell.length_b   1.000
_cell.length_c   1.000
_cell.angle_alpha   90.00
_cell.angle_beta   90.00
_cell.angle_gamma   90.00
#
_symmetry.space_group_name_H-M   'P 1'
#
loop_
_entity.id
_entity.type
_entity.pdbx_description
1 polymer ?
#
loop_
_entity_poly.entity_id
_entity_poly.type
_entity_poly.pdbx_seq_one_letter_code
_entity_poly.pdbx_strand_id
1 'polypeptide(L)'
;MDAYKSSGPGGQHRNKRESAVRLKHVPTGVIAHAAEDRSQHKNRASALSRLRTLLALNVRSSVNLDAYSPPPQLLQILPPKSTIRSSEVGNASSASSNFRRLSTGALSRLILSDDSLRMAVNEFRTS
;
A
#
# COMPACT_ATOMS: atom_id res chain seq x y z
N MET A 1 -13.81 -25.55 2.79
CA MET A 1 -12.46 -25.49 2.18
C MET A 1 -12.35 -26.77 1.44
N ASP A 2 -12.17 -26.69 0.14
CA ASP A 2 -12.37 -27.85 -0.72
C ASP A 2 -11.03 -28.12 -1.38
N ALA A 3 -10.46 -29.30 -1.11
CA ALA A 3 -9.28 -29.79 -1.78
C ALA A 3 -9.71 -30.64 -2.98
N TYR A 4 -9.02 -30.50 -4.10
CA TYR A 4 -9.37 -31.22 -5.32
C TYR A 4 -8.12 -31.55 -6.15
N LYS A 5 -8.28 -32.44 -7.12
CA LYS A 5 -7.21 -32.79 -8.06
C LYS A 5 -7.06 -31.66 -9.08
N SER A 6 -5.85 -31.14 -9.25
CA SER A 6 -5.58 -30.15 -10.29
C SER A 6 -5.82 -30.77 -11.67
N SER A 7 -6.70 -30.16 -12.47
CA SER A 7 -6.92 -30.55 -13.86
C SER A 7 -5.94 -29.82 -14.79
N GLY A 8 -5.37 -30.53 -15.77
CA GLY A 8 -4.56 -29.94 -16.84
C GLY A 8 -3.39 -30.83 -17.31
N PRO A 9 -2.66 -30.43 -18.37
CA PRO A 9 -1.49 -31.16 -18.87
C PRO A 9 -0.38 -31.13 -17.81
N GLY A 10 -0.14 -32.27 -17.18
CA GLY A 10 0.78 -32.43 -16.07
C GLY A 10 1.18 -33.87 -15.88
N GLY A 11 2.36 -34.10 -15.29
CA GLY A 11 2.85 -35.44 -15.01
C GLY A 11 1.97 -36.22 -14.03
N GLN A 12 2.12 -37.54 -14.02
CA GLN A 12 1.32 -38.47 -13.20
C GLN A 12 1.23 -38.06 -11.72
N HIS A 13 2.30 -37.46 -11.18
CA HIS A 13 2.36 -36.97 -9.79
C HIS A 13 1.37 -35.84 -9.50
N ARG A 14 1.11 -34.95 -10.48
CA ARG A 14 0.21 -33.81 -10.31
C ARG A 14 -1.27 -34.22 -10.32
N ASN A 15 -1.61 -35.24 -11.11
CA ASN A 15 -3.00 -35.68 -11.29
C ASN A 15 -3.46 -36.69 -10.23
N LYS A 16 -2.52 -37.35 -9.53
CA LYS A 16 -2.85 -38.37 -8.51
C LYS A 16 -3.21 -37.78 -7.15
N ARG A 17 -2.68 -36.61 -6.79
CA ARG A 17 -2.82 -36.02 -5.45
C ARG A 17 -3.78 -34.83 -5.46
N GLU A 18 -4.60 -34.72 -4.42
CA GLU A 18 -5.51 -33.58 -4.18
C GLU A 18 -4.75 -32.40 -3.58
N SER A 19 -3.83 -31.81 -4.38
CA SER A 19 -3.04 -30.68 -3.93
C SER A 19 -3.71 -29.33 -4.17
N ALA A 20 -4.68 -29.22 -5.08
CA ALA A 20 -5.34 -27.95 -5.37
C ALA A 20 -6.33 -27.57 -4.26
N VAL A 21 -6.40 -26.28 -3.93
CA VAL A 21 -7.23 -25.77 -2.83
C VAL A 21 -8.16 -24.68 -3.35
N ARG A 22 -9.44 -24.77 -2.96
CA ARG A 22 -10.46 -23.74 -3.14
C ARG A 22 -10.95 -23.24 -1.78
N LEU A 23 -10.94 -21.92 -1.61
CA LEU A 23 -11.44 -21.23 -0.42
C LEU A 23 -12.57 -20.30 -0.82
N LYS A 24 -13.70 -20.40 -0.10
CA LYS A 24 -14.86 -19.51 -0.26
C LYS A 24 -15.03 -18.70 1.01
N HIS A 25 -15.10 -17.38 0.88
CA HIS A 25 -15.53 -16.50 1.96
C HIS A 25 -17.06 -16.51 2.01
N VAL A 26 -17.63 -17.13 3.06
CA VAL A 26 -19.08 -17.35 3.16
C VAL A 26 -19.89 -16.04 3.15
N PRO A 27 -19.53 -15.00 3.92
CA PRO A 27 -20.32 -13.77 3.98
C PRO A 27 -20.41 -13.00 2.66
N THR A 28 -19.35 -13.01 1.85
CA THR A 28 -19.28 -12.18 0.62
C THR A 28 -19.37 -13.01 -0.66
N GLY A 29 -19.39 -14.33 -0.55
CA GLY A 29 -19.42 -15.25 -1.69
C GLY A 29 -18.13 -15.30 -2.52
N VAL A 30 -17.09 -14.53 -2.18
CA VAL A 30 -15.83 -14.48 -2.93
C VAL A 30 -15.07 -15.81 -2.83
N ILE A 31 -14.62 -16.33 -3.98
CA ILE A 31 -13.92 -17.61 -4.08
C ILE A 31 -12.50 -17.37 -4.60
N ALA A 32 -11.50 -17.96 -3.94
CA ALA A 32 -10.12 -17.99 -4.38
C ALA A 32 -9.65 -19.44 -4.57
N HIS A 33 -8.78 -19.67 -5.55
CA HIS A 33 -8.22 -20.98 -5.85
C HIS A 33 -6.69 -20.91 -6.01
N ALA A 34 -6.01 -22.02 -5.72
CA ALA A 34 -4.58 -22.18 -5.94
C ALA A 34 -4.22 -23.64 -6.25
N ALA A 35 -3.38 -23.84 -7.26
CA ALA A 35 -2.97 -25.17 -7.72
C ALA A 35 -1.52 -25.19 -8.28
N GLU A 36 -0.71 -24.17 -7.97
CA GLU A 36 0.65 -24.05 -8.52
C GLU A 36 1.63 -25.04 -7.90
N ASP A 37 1.52 -25.28 -6.59
CA ASP A 37 2.46 -26.11 -5.87
C ASP A 37 2.01 -27.57 -5.76
N ARG A 38 2.98 -28.48 -5.63
CA ARG A 38 2.74 -29.89 -5.26
C ARG A 38 2.23 -30.07 -3.82
N SER A 39 2.41 -29.05 -2.97
CA SER A 39 2.02 -29.08 -1.56
C SER A 39 0.70 -28.37 -1.34
N GLN A 40 -0.26 -29.07 -0.73
CA GLN A 40 -1.55 -28.51 -0.34
C GLN A 40 -1.40 -27.31 0.62
N HIS A 41 -0.42 -27.35 1.53
CA HIS A 41 -0.21 -26.28 2.51
C HIS A 41 0.23 -24.98 1.84
N LYS A 42 1.13 -25.08 0.85
CA LYS A 42 1.55 -23.93 0.04
C LYS A 42 0.38 -23.37 -0.76
N ASN A 43 -0.38 -24.23 -1.43
CA ASN A 43 -1.58 -23.81 -2.14
C ASN A 43 -2.62 -23.16 -1.22
N ARG A 44 -2.79 -23.66 0.01
CA ARG A 44 -3.67 -23.03 1.00
C ARG A 44 -3.21 -21.62 1.36
N ALA A 45 -1.92 -21.42 1.60
CA ALA A 45 -1.35 -20.10 1.89
C ALA A 45 -1.54 -19.14 0.70
N SER A 46 -1.26 -19.59 -0.52
CA SER A 46 -1.47 -18.81 -1.76
C SER A 46 -2.94 -18.46 -1.98
N ALA A 47 -3.86 -19.42 -1.82
CA ALA A 47 -5.30 -19.19 -1.94
C ALA A 47 -5.81 -18.18 -0.89
N LEU A 48 -5.28 -18.24 0.33
CA LEU A 48 -5.64 -17.31 1.40
C LEU A 48 -5.13 -15.89 1.12
N SER A 49 -3.90 -15.76 0.61
CA SER A 49 -3.36 -14.48 0.15
C SER A 49 -4.23 -13.85 -0.94
N ARG A 50 -4.58 -14.63 -1.98
CA ARG A 50 -5.49 -14.20 -3.06
C ARG A 50 -6.86 -13.81 -2.53
N LEU A 51 -7.42 -14.59 -1.61
CA LEU A 51 -8.72 -14.28 -1.02
C LEU A 51 -8.70 -12.93 -0.29
N ARG A 52 -7.64 -12.64 0.47
CA ARG A 52 -7.48 -11.33 1.14
C ARG A 52 -7.42 -10.19 0.14
N THR A 53 -6.65 -10.33 -0.94
CA THR A 53 -6.58 -9.31 -2.00
C THR A 53 -7.94 -9.09 -2.66
N LEU A 54 -8.65 -10.17 -3.02
CA LEU A 54 -9.98 -10.08 -3.62
C LEU A 54 -10.99 -9.43 -2.68
N LEU A 55 -10.96 -9.75 -1.38
CA LEU A 55 -11.82 -9.08 -0.39
C LEU A 55 -11.47 -7.60 -0.25
N ALA A 56 -10.19 -7.25 -0.25
CA ALA A 56 -9.75 -5.88 -0.16
C ALA A 56 -10.16 -5.04 -1.39
N LEU A 57 -10.26 -5.65 -2.57
CA LEU A 57 -10.68 -4.97 -3.80
C LEU A 57 -12.19 -4.92 -3.97
N ASN A 58 -12.90 -6.03 -3.68
CA ASN A 58 -14.31 -6.18 -4.01
C ASN A 58 -15.26 -5.75 -2.89
N VAL A 59 -14.83 -5.83 -1.63
CA VAL A 59 -15.71 -5.61 -0.46
C VAL A 59 -15.43 -4.27 0.21
N ARG A 60 -14.18 -3.80 0.17
CA ARG A 60 -13.89 -2.46 0.67
C ARG A 60 -14.52 -1.46 -0.30
N SER A 61 -15.51 -0.73 0.20
CA SER A 61 -16.05 0.46 -0.45
C SER A 61 -14.92 1.40 -0.82
N SER A 62 -14.97 1.96 -2.04
CA SER A 62 -14.08 3.04 -2.44
C SER A 62 -14.24 4.18 -1.44
N VAL A 63 -13.18 4.46 -0.66
CA VAL A 63 -13.18 5.60 0.24
C VAL A 63 -13.16 6.85 -0.62
N ASN A 64 -14.19 7.68 -0.51
CA ASN A 64 -14.19 8.98 -1.14
C ASN A 64 -13.19 9.86 -0.39
N LEU A 65 -12.02 10.06 -0.97
CA LEU A 65 -10.92 10.81 -0.35
C LEU A 65 -11.28 12.29 -0.18
N ASP A 66 -12.08 12.84 -1.09
CA ASP A 66 -12.48 14.25 -1.07
C ASP A 66 -13.47 14.55 0.05
N ALA A 67 -14.32 13.58 0.40
CA ALA A 67 -15.26 13.68 1.52
C ALA A 67 -14.69 13.22 2.87
N TYR A 68 -13.45 12.71 2.92
CA TYR A 68 -12.85 12.21 4.16
C TYR A 68 -12.35 13.37 5.03
N SER A 69 -13.11 13.69 6.07
CA SER A 69 -12.67 14.58 7.15
C SER A 69 -12.15 13.73 8.33
N PRO A 70 -10.87 13.87 8.74
CA PRO A 70 -10.34 13.11 9.86
C PRO A 70 -11.02 13.52 11.18
N PRO A 71 -11.23 12.59 12.12
CA PRO A 71 -11.84 12.91 13.40
C PRO A 71 -10.98 13.92 14.19
N PRO A 72 -11.61 14.90 14.87
CA PRO A 72 -10.88 16.00 15.49
C PRO A 72 -9.94 15.54 16.61
N GLN A 73 -10.18 14.38 17.24
CA GLN A 73 -9.25 13.82 18.23
C GLN A 73 -7.90 13.45 17.62
N LEU A 74 -7.86 13.09 16.34
CA LEU A 74 -6.63 12.68 15.66
C LEU A 74 -5.69 13.88 15.49
N LEU A 75 -6.24 15.09 15.30
CA LEU A 75 -5.48 16.33 15.24
C LEU A 75 -4.70 16.65 16.52
N GLN A 76 -5.16 16.16 17.67
CA GLN A 76 -4.54 16.44 18.98
C GLN A 76 -3.34 15.54 19.27
N ILE A 77 -3.32 14.34 18.69
CA ILE A 77 -2.23 13.35 18.86
C ILE A 77 -1.11 13.62 17.83
N LEU A 78 -1.47 14.29 16.75
CA LEU A 78 -0.54 14.65 15.70
C LEU A 78 0.51 15.66 16.21
N PRO A 79 1.79 15.50 15.83
CA PRO A 79 2.80 16.49 16.21
C PRO A 79 2.39 17.85 15.65
N PRO A 80 2.68 18.96 16.34
CA PRO A 80 2.16 20.30 16.03
C PRO A 80 2.49 20.82 14.61
N LYS A 81 3.39 20.13 13.87
CA LYS A 81 3.78 20.44 12.49
C LYS A 81 3.37 19.38 11.46
N SER A 82 2.50 18.42 11.78
CA SER A 82 1.99 17.50 10.74
C SER A 82 0.96 18.22 9.87
N THR A 83 1.38 18.63 8.68
CA THR A 83 0.44 19.11 7.65
C THR A 83 -0.41 17.93 7.18
N ILE A 84 -1.71 17.94 7.48
CA ILE A 84 -2.68 17.17 6.69
C ILE A 84 -2.59 17.77 5.28
N ARG A 85 -2.17 16.95 4.31
CA ARG A 85 -2.24 17.35 2.90
C ARG A 85 -3.71 17.43 2.54
N SER A 86 -4.32 18.60 2.67
CA SER A 86 -5.57 18.88 1.99
C SER A 86 -5.28 18.80 0.49
N SER A 87 -6.12 18.08 -0.26
CA SER A 87 -6.11 18.07 -1.72
C SER A 87 -6.30 19.47 -2.31
N GLU A 88 -6.75 20.43 -1.49
CA GLU A 88 -6.96 21.84 -1.82
C GLU A 88 -5.73 22.75 -1.61
N VAL A 89 -4.54 22.21 -1.35
CA VAL A 89 -3.34 22.99 -1.70
C VAL A 89 -3.15 22.82 -3.20
N GLY A 90 -3.79 23.74 -3.93
CA GLY A 90 -3.65 23.90 -5.37
C GLY A 90 -2.19 23.98 -5.80
N ASN A 91 -1.97 24.00 -7.11
CA ASN A 91 -0.69 24.21 -7.78
C ASN A 91 0.17 25.30 -7.10
N ALA A 92 0.85 24.96 -6.02
CA ALA A 92 1.91 25.73 -5.42
C ALA A 92 3.13 25.41 -6.28
N SER A 93 3.18 26.09 -7.43
CA SER A 93 4.42 26.57 -8.05
C SER A 93 5.61 25.63 -7.84
N SER A 94 5.72 24.62 -8.72
CA SER A 94 6.90 24.12 -9.45
C SER A 94 8.31 24.07 -8.83
N ALA A 95 8.54 24.47 -7.58
CA ALA A 95 9.87 24.56 -6.96
C ALA A 95 10.05 23.60 -5.78
N SER A 96 9.05 23.47 -4.89
CA SER A 96 9.20 22.67 -3.65
C SER A 96 9.24 21.15 -3.88
N SER A 97 8.66 20.65 -4.98
CA SER A 97 8.69 19.23 -5.34
C SER A 97 10.08 18.74 -5.79
N ASN A 98 10.94 19.64 -6.26
CA ASN A 98 12.25 19.29 -6.80
C ASN A 98 13.25 18.93 -5.70
N PHE A 99 13.04 19.42 -4.48
CA PHE A 99 13.93 19.18 -3.36
C PHE A 99 13.73 17.81 -2.70
N ARG A 100 12.54 17.20 -2.83
CA ARG A 100 12.20 15.93 -2.17
C ARG A 100 12.87 14.69 -2.79
N ARG A 101 13.53 14.85 -3.94
CA ARG A 101 14.32 13.80 -4.61
C ARG A 101 15.83 14.02 -4.51
N LEU A 102 16.27 15.11 -3.89
CA LEU A 102 17.70 15.37 -3.72
C LEU A 102 18.25 14.52 -2.57
N SER A 103 19.45 13.98 -2.76
CA SER A 103 20.18 13.36 -1.67
C SER A 103 20.53 14.41 -0.60
N THR A 104 20.74 13.99 0.64
CA THR A 104 21.09 14.89 1.75
C THR A 104 22.28 15.79 1.42
N GLY A 105 23.27 15.27 0.67
CA GLY A 105 24.43 16.04 0.22
C GLY A 105 24.12 17.05 -0.89
N ALA A 106 23.17 16.76 -1.77
CA ALA A 106 22.75 17.68 -2.83
C ALA A 106 21.87 18.82 -2.26
N LEU A 107 21.03 18.51 -1.27
CA LEU A 107 20.29 19.52 -0.50
C LEU A 107 21.22 20.47 0.24
N SER A 108 22.23 19.92 0.95
CA SER A 108 23.19 20.74 1.70
C SER A 108 23.96 21.71 0.80
N ARG A 109 24.43 21.25 -0.37
CA ARG A 109 25.13 22.12 -1.33
C ARG A 109 24.24 23.25 -1.86
N LEU A 110 22.99 22.96 -2.15
CA LEU A 110 22.03 23.93 -2.68
C LEU A 110 21.65 25.00 -1.63
N ILE A 111 21.47 24.59 -0.38
CA ILE A 111 21.23 25.52 0.74
C ILE A 111 22.46 26.41 0.99
N LEU A 112 23.66 25.87 0.80
CA LEU A 112 24.91 26.63 0.99
C LEU A 112 25.27 27.53 -0.21
N SER A 113 24.71 27.29 -1.39
CA SER A 113 24.94 28.13 -2.58
C SER A 113 24.03 29.35 -2.67
N ASP A 114 22.87 29.33 -2.01
CA ASP A 114 21.92 30.45 -1.97
C ASP A 114 21.85 31.08 -0.58
N ASP A 115 22.33 32.32 -0.46
CA ASP A 115 22.32 33.06 0.81
C ASP A 115 20.90 33.26 1.39
N SER A 116 19.89 33.39 0.53
CA SER A 116 18.48 33.51 0.93
C SER A 116 17.96 32.23 1.59
N LEU A 117 18.27 31.06 1.01
CA LEU A 117 17.90 29.76 1.57
C LEU A 117 18.66 29.48 2.87
N ARG A 118 19.95 29.82 2.91
CA ARG A 118 20.78 29.68 4.10
C ARG A 118 20.22 30.48 5.27
N MET A 119 19.77 31.71 5.02
CA MET A 119 19.22 32.59 6.04
C MET A 119 17.86 32.10 6.55
N ALA A 120 16.97 31.70 5.65
CA ALA A 120 15.69 31.11 6.03
C ALA A 120 15.86 29.85 6.90
N VAL A 121 16.79 28.95 6.54
CA VAL A 121 17.08 27.74 7.33
C VAL A 121 17.63 28.09 8.72
N ASN A 122 18.50 29.09 8.84
CA ASN A 122 19.02 29.52 10.13
C ASN A 122 17.93 30.17 11.00
N GLU A 123 17.03 30.95 10.41
CA GLU A 123 15.87 31.53 11.10
C GLU A 123 14.95 30.43 11.68
N PHE A 124 14.74 29.34 10.93
CA PHE A 124 14.01 28.15 11.42
C PHE A 124 14.72 27.39 12.55
N ARG A 125 16.04 27.54 12.71
CA ARG A 125 16.80 26.89 13.81
C ARG A 125 16.83 27.75 15.06
N THR A 126 16.68 29.06 14.92
CA THR A 126 16.66 30.02 16.03
C THR A 126 15.26 30.26 16.60
N SER A 127 14.20 29.75 15.95
CA SER A 127 12.80 29.81 16.38
C SER A 127 12.35 28.51 17.03
#